data_AF-A0A7C6DU67-F1
#
_entry.id   AF-A0A7C6DU67-F1
#
_cell.length_a   1.000
_cell.length_b   1.000
_cell.length_c   1.000
_cell.angle_alpha   90.00
_cell.angle_beta   90.00
_cell.angle_gamma   90.00
#
_symmetry.space_group_name_H-M   'P 1'
#
loop_
_entity.id
_entity.type
_entity.pdbx_description
1 polymer ?
#
loop_
_entity_poly.entity_id
_entity_poly.type
_entity_poly.pdbx_seq_one_letter_code
_entity_poly.pdbx_strand_id
1 'polypeptide(L)'
;MPLYECPRCGRVVEKPEGRYYCSVCGPSVMMVEMSSDKYPSKEEIVERWAAGVETAGGSLGDELKRAIRESLAFALNTAVKDVTTRRVVVEDFYAALNRRKILIGDEAKAEMRRALDLVTV
;
A
#
# COMPACT_ATOMS: atom_id res chain seq x y z
N MET A 1 -13.19 -2.25 21.51
CA MET A 1 -11.83 -2.61 22.00
C MET A 1 -10.86 -1.62 21.38
N PRO A 2 -9.89 -1.06 22.11
CA PRO A 2 -8.96 -0.08 21.57
C PRO A 2 -8.04 -0.68 20.51
N LEU A 3 -7.64 0.17 19.56
CA LEU A 3 -6.63 -0.15 18.56
C LEU A 3 -5.26 0.36 19.04
N TYR A 4 -4.23 -0.42 18.81
CA TYR A 4 -2.85 -0.08 19.12
C TYR A 4 -2.00 -0.10 17.86
N GLU A 5 -1.19 0.92 17.64
CA GLU A 5 -0.27 1.03 16.51
C GLU A 5 1.18 0.95 16.97
N CYS A 6 2.00 0.20 16.24
CA CYS A 6 3.45 0.21 16.44
C CYS A 6 4.08 1.43 15.75
N PRO A 7 4.76 2.34 16.48
CA PRO A 7 5.35 3.55 15.90
C PRO A 7 6.53 3.28 14.97
N ARG A 8 7.05 2.04 14.96
CA ARG A 8 8.23 1.66 14.16
C ARG A 8 7.88 0.94 12.85
N CYS A 9 6.81 0.14 12.84
CA CYS A 9 6.44 -0.64 11.65
C CYS A 9 5.00 -0.40 11.16
N GLY A 10 4.22 0.47 11.83
CA GLY A 10 2.84 0.78 11.46
C GLY A 10 1.85 -0.36 11.65
N ARG A 11 2.24 -1.45 12.34
CA ARG A 11 1.33 -2.58 12.63
C ARG A 11 0.23 -2.12 13.58
N VAL A 12 -1.02 -2.31 13.19
CA VAL A 12 -2.20 -2.04 14.01
C VAL A 12 -2.79 -3.35 14.55
N VAL A 13 -3.18 -3.38 15.81
CA VAL A 13 -3.85 -4.53 16.45
C VAL A 13 -5.00 -4.07 17.35
N GLU A 14 -6.08 -4.84 17.37
CA GLU A 14 -7.19 -4.63 18.30
C GLU A 14 -6.99 -5.50 19.54
N LYS A 15 -6.93 -4.88 20.72
CA LYS A 15 -6.71 -5.57 21.99
C LYS A 15 -7.51 -4.91 23.11
N PRO A 16 -7.75 -5.60 24.24
CA PRO A 16 -8.25 -4.97 25.45
C PRO A 16 -7.34 -3.82 25.92
N GLU A 17 -7.79 -3.02 26.87
CA GLU A 17 -6.97 -1.96 27.43
C GLU A 17 -5.70 -2.53 28.10
N GLY A 18 -4.53 -2.03 27.71
CA GLY A 18 -3.28 -2.51 28.26
C GLY A 18 -2.04 -1.97 27.56
N ARG A 19 -0.87 -2.40 28.05
CA ARG A 19 0.43 -2.10 27.43
C ARG A 19 0.88 -3.29 26.60
N TYR A 20 1.15 -3.05 25.33
CA TYR A 20 1.53 -4.10 24.40
C TYR A 20 2.86 -3.79 23.73
N TYR A 21 3.65 -4.83 23.49
CA TYR A 21 4.86 -4.76 22.69
C TYR A 21 4.57 -5.21 21.27
N CYS A 22 5.29 -4.64 20.31
CA CYS A 22 5.18 -5.05 18.92
C CYS A 22 5.80 -6.44 18.72
N SER A 23 5.00 -7.41 18.27
CA SER A 23 5.48 -8.77 17.98
C SER A 23 6.48 -8.85 16.81
N VAL A 24 6.56 -7.80 15.99
CA VAL A 24 7.46 -7.74 14.82
C VAL A 24 8.75 -7.00 15.13
N CYS A 25 8.66 -5.86 15.82
CA CYS A 25 9.84 -5.04 16.16
C CYS A 25 10.54 -5.50 17.44
N GLY A 26 9.92 -6.42 18.19
CA GLY A 26 10.45 -6.96 19.43
C GLY A 26 9.97 -6.20 20.67
N PRO A 27 10.36 -6.69 21.86
CA PRO A 27 9.90 -6.18 23.16
C PRO A 27 10.42 -4.78 23.49
N SER A 28 11.34 -4.24 22.70
CA SER A 28 11.86 -2.88 22.87
C SER A 28 10.92 -1.80 22.33
N VAL A 29 9.87 -2.16 21.59
CA VAL A 29 8.94 -1.20 20.99
C VAL A 29 7.55 -1.38 21.59
N MET A 30 7.12 -0.40 22.39
CA MET A 30 5.75 -0.33 22.91
C MET A 30 4.79 0.22 21.86
N MET A 31 3.63 -0.41 21.75
CA MET A 31 2.55 0.03 20.90
C MET A 31 1.80 1.18 21.56
N VAL A 32 1.37 2.14 20.76
CA VAL A 32 0.66 3.34 21.21
C VAL A 32 -0.82 3.15 20.94
N GLU A 33 -1.65 3.43 21.94
CA GLU A 33 -3.10 3.40 21.77
C GLU A 33 -3.54 4.50 20.81
N MET A 34 -4.34 4.13 19.83
CA MET A 34 -4.92 5.06 18.88
C MET A 34 -6.18 5.64 19.51
N SER A 35 -6.20 6.95 19.74
CA SER A 35 -7.42 7.63 20.15
C SER A 35 -8.44 7.60 19.00
N SER A 36 -9.65 7.14 19.30
CA SER A 36 -10.78 7.05 18.36
C SER A 36 -11.15 8.41 17.74
N ASP A 37 -10.75 9.52 18.36
CA ASP A 37 -11.09 10.88 17.93
C ASP A 37 -10.32 11.34 16.66
N LYS A 38 -9.35 10.55 16.19
CA LYS A 38 -8.53 10.89 15.01
C LYS A 38 -8.81 10.08 13.77
N TYR A 39 -9.60 9.00 13.85
CA TYR A 39 -9.91 8.18 12.69
C TYR A 39 -11.31 8.49 12.17
N PRO A 40 -11.43 8.92 10.90
CA PRO A 40 -12.74 9.00 10.28
C PRO A 40 -13.41 7.63 10.36
N SER A 41 -14.72 7.63 10.65
CA SER A 41 -15.49 6.40 10.69
C SER A 41 -15.39 5.65 9.36
N LYS A 42 -15.71 4.34 9.36
CA LYS A 42 -15.70 3.55 8.13
C LYS A 42 -16.61 4.19 7.07
N GLU A 43 -17.71 4.79 7.53
CA GLU A 43 -18.69 5.53 6.75
C GLU A 43 -18.08 6.82 6.19
N GLU A 44 -17.37 7.61 7.00
CA GLU A 44 -16.69 8.84 6.55
C GLU A 44 -15.54 8.56 5.57
N ILE A 45 -14.81 7.45 5.73
CA ILE A 45 -13.78 7.02 4.78
C ILE A 45 -14.42 6.70 3.43
N VAL A 46 -15.54 5.96 3.44
CA VAL A 46 -16.28 5.60 2.22
C VAL A 46 -16.87 6.85 1.54
N GLU A 47 -17.43 7.79 2.30
CA GLU A 47 -17.95 9.04 1.76
C GLU A 47 -16.85 9.93 1.18
N ARG A 48 -15.72 10.07 1.88
CA ARG A 48 -14.54 10.79 1.35
C ARG A 48 -14.00 10.15 0.08
N TRP A 49 -13.99 8.82 0.00
CA TRP A 49 -13.60 8.10 -1.20
C TRP A 49 -14.62 8.29 -2.33
N ALA A 50 -15.92 8.20 -2.05
CA ALA A 50 -16.96 8.43 -3.04
C ALA A 50 -16.91 9.86 -3.61
N ALA A 51 -16.73 10.87 -2.75
CA ALA A 51 -16.60 12.27 -3.15
C ALA A 51 -15.31 12.55 -3.95
N GLY A 52 -14.20 11.87 -3.61
CA GLY A 52 -12.94 11.98 -4.34
C GLY A 52 -12.96 11.29 -5.71
N VAL A 53 -13.76 10.22 -5.86
CA VAL A 53 -13.89 9.46 -7.12
C VAL A 53 -14.70 10.22 -8.18
N GLU A 54 -15.61 11.11 -7.79
CA GLU A 54 -16.42 11.91 -8.74
C GLU A 54 -15.71 13.18 -9.25
N THR A 55 -14.70 13.68 -8.53
CA THR A 55 -14.02 14.95 -8.85
C THR A 55 -12.69 14.78 -9.58
N ALA A 56 -12.07 13.61 -9.47
CA ALA A 56 -10.88 13.26 -10.23
C ALA A 56 -11.22 12.12 -11.18
N GLY A 57 -11.31 12.41 -12.48
CA GLY A 57 -11.37 11.38 -13.51
C GLY A 57 -10.17 10.42 -13.41
N GLY A 58 -10.37 9.31 -12.70
CA GLY A 58 -9.75 8.00 -12.91
C GLY A 58 -8.24 7.92 -13.10
N SER A 59 -7.43 8.74 -12.45
CA SER A 59 -5.97 8.63 -12.53
C SER A 59 -5.33 8.83 -11.15
N LEU A 60 -4.50 7.87 -10.74
CA LEU A 60 -3.63 8.02 -9.58
C LEU A 60 -2.73 9.27 -9.76
N GLY A 61 -2.47 10.04 -8.71
CA GLY A 61 -1.48 11.13 -8.81
C GLY A 61 -0.12 10.59 -9.26
N ASP A 62 0.57 11.28 -10.18
CA ASP A 62 1.83 10.79 -10.79
C ASP A 62 2.93 10.51 -9.77
N GLU A 63 2.96 11.28 -8.68
CA GLU A 63 3.87 11.05 -7.56
C GLU A 63 3.58 9.71 -6.85
N LEU A 64 2.31 9.38 -6.67
CA LEU A 64 1.89 8.13 -6.06
C LEU A 64 2.16 6.94 -6.99
N LYS A 65 1.96 7.08 -8.31
CA LYS A 65 2.35 6.04 -9.30
C LYS A 65 3.83 5.74 -9.22
N ARG A 66 4.66 6.79 -9.17
CA ARG A 66 6.11 6.66 -9.00
C ARG A 66 6.47 5.93 -7.71
N ALA A 67 5.90 6.35 -6.58
CA ALA A 67 6.18 5.73 -5.29
C ALA A 67 5.82 4.23 -5.26
N ILE A 68 4.66 3.86 -5.81
CA ILE A 68 4.23 2.45 -5.92
C ILE A 68 5.22 1.66 -6.78
N ARG A 69 5.58 2.18 -7.95
CA ARG A 69 6.50 1.53 -8.88
C ARG A 69 7.87 1.27 -8.26
N GLU A 70 8.46 2.29 -7.64
CA GLU A 70 9.78 2.20 -7.02
C GLU A 70 9.77 1.25 -5.82
N SER A 71 8.71 1.30 -4.99
CA SER A 71 8.55 0.40 -3.84
C SER A 71 8.40 -1.06 -4.28
N LEU A 72 7.60 -1.31 -5.31
CA LEU A 72 7.43 -2.65 -5.87
C LEU A 72 8.76 -3.18 -6.43
N ALA A 73 9.45 -2.38 -7.24
CA ALA A 73 10.73 -2.77 -7.83
C ALA A 73 11.79 -3.07 -6.77
N PHE A 74 11.89 -2.21 -5.75
CA PHE A 74 12.82 -2.41 -4.63
C PHE A 74 12.52 -3.72 -3.88
N ALA A 75 11.26 -3.97 -3.54
CA ALA A 75 10.86 -5.20 -2.85
C ALA A 75 11.19 -6.45 -3.67
N LEU A 76 10.90 -6.42 -4.98
CA LEU A 76 11.17 -7.54 -5.88
C LEU A 76 12.67 -7.80 -6.07
N ASN A 77 13.47 -6.75 -6.27
CA ASN A 77 14.91 -6.87 -6.42
C ASN A 77 15.58 -7.38 -5.13
N THR A 78 15.01 -7.08 -3.96
CA THR A 78 15.53 -7.53 -2.67
C THR A 78 15.10 -8.96 -2.33
N ALA A 79 13.83 -9.31 -2.58
CA ALA A 79 13.26 -10.59 -2.13
C ALA A 79 13.33 -11.71 -3.17
N VAL A 80 13.38 -11.39 -4.46
CA VAL A 80 13.29 -12.36 -5.55
C VAL A 80 14.58 -12.33 -6.36
N LYS A 81 15.29 -13.46 -6.45
CA LYS A 81 16.56 -13.55 -7.21
C LYS A 81 16.37 -13.70 -8.71
N ASP A 82 15.31 -14.41 -9.12
CA ASP A 82 15.04 -14.73 -10.52
C ASP A 82 14.28 -13.60 -11.21
N VAL A 83 14.84 -13.11 -12.33
CA VAL A 83 14.28 -12.00 -13.11
C VAL A 83 12.94 -12.37 -13.71
N THR A 84 12.74 -13.63 -14.12
CA THR A 84 11.49 -14.10 -14.71
C THR A 84 10.33 -13.96 -13.73
N THR A 85 10.55 -14.38 -12.49
CA THR A 85 9.57 -14.28 -11.40
C THR A 85 9.25 -12.83 -11.09
N ARG A 86 10.24 -11.93 -11.07
CA ARG A 86 9.98 -10.50 -10.89
C ARG A 86 9.07 -9.94 -11.98
N ARG A 87 9.33 -10.29 -13.24
CA ARG A 87 8.53 -9.83 -14.39
C ARG A 87 7.08 -10.29 -14.30
N VAL A 88 6.86 -11.57 -13.99
CA VAL A 88 5.51 -12.13 -13.83
C VAL A 88 4.75 -11.39 -12.72
N VAL A 89 5.39 -11.13 -11.57
CA VAL A 89 4.74 -10.40 -10.47
C VAL A 89 4.40 -8.96 -10.86
N VAL A 90 5.27 -8.26 -11.58
CA VAL A 90 4.98 -6.91 -12.09
C VAL A 90 3.78 -6.93 -13.04
N GLU A 91 3.75 -7.84 -14.00
CA GLU A 91 2.65 -7.97 -14.96
C GLU A 91 1.32 -8.25 -14.27
N ASP A 92 1.30 -9.20 -13.32
CA ASP A 92 0.10 -9.55 -12.56
C ASP A 92 -0.39 -8.39 -11.68
N PHE A 93 0.54 -7.64 -11.07
CA PHE A 93 0.22 -6.49 -10.24
C PHE A 93 -0.48 -5.40 -11.05
N TYR A 94 0.09 -4.97 -12.17
CA TYR A 94 -0.52 -3.92 -13.00
C TYR A 94 -1.78 -4.41 -13.72
N ALA A 95 -1.87 -5.68 -14.09
CA ALA A 95 -3.12 -6.26 -14.59
C ALA A 95 -4.23 -6.23 -13.53
N ALA A 96 -3.91 -6.48 -12.25
CA ALA A 96 -4.86 -6.37 -11.15
C ALA A 96 -5.33 -4.92 -10.94
N LEU A 97 -4.43 -3.95 -11.03
CA LEU A 97 -4.80 -2.52 -10.95
C LEU A 97 -5.76 -2.11 -12.07
N ASN A 98 -5.53 -2.62 -13.28
CA ASN A 98 -6.42 -2.38 -14.43
C ASN A 98 -7.79 -3.03 -14.25
N ARG A 99 -7.85 -4.30 -13.81
CA ARG A 99 -9.13 -4.97 -13.52
C ARG A 99 -9.95 -4.27 -12.44
N ARG A 100 -9.28 -3.61 -11.48
CA ARG A 100 -9.90 -2.82 -10.41
C ARG A 100 -10.21 -1.37 -10.80
N LYS A 101 -9.92 -0.97 -12.04
CA LYS A 101 -10.10 0.41 -12.55
C LYS A 101 -9.33 1.46 -11.74
N ILE A 102 -8.22 1.09 -11.12
CA ILE A 102 -7.33 2.00 -10.37
C ILE A 102 -6.37 2.74 -11.32
N LEU A 103 -5.89 2.03 -12.33
CA LEU A 103 -5.03 2.51 -13.41
C LEU A 103 -5.60 1.92 -14.69
N ILE A 104 -6.00 2.75 -15.66
CA ILE A 104 -6.86 2.28 -16.75
C ILE A 104 -6.09 2.22 -18.07
N GLY A 105 -6.26 1.11 -18.79
CA GLY A 105 -5.89 1.02 -20.21
C GLY A 105 -4.40 1.31 -20.46
N ASP A 106 -4.13 2.37 -21.24
CA ASP A 106 -2.78 2.73 -21.68
C ASP A 106 -1.90 3.27 -20.56
N GLU A 107 -2.50 3.85 -19.52
CA GLU A 107 -1.77 4.32 -18.35
C GLU A 107 -1.21 3.15 -17.53
N ALA A 108 -2.03 2.10 -17.33
CA ALA A 108 -1.57 0.87 -16.69
C ALA A 108 -0.44 0.20 -17.47
N LYS A 109 -0.54 0.17 -18.81
CA LYS A 109 0.51 -0.37 -19.68
C LYS A 109 1.80 0.45 -19.60
N ALA A 110 1.70 1.78 -19.58
CA ALA A 110 2.86 2.66 -19.50
C ALA A 110 3.60 2.48 -18.16
N GLU A 111 2.86 2.44 -17.05
CA GLU A 111 3.44 2.23 -15.72
C GLU A 111 4.02 0.83 -15.55
N MET A 112 3.37 -0.20 -16.12
CA MET A 112 3.90 -1.56 -16.15
C MET A 112 5.25 -1.63 -16.89
N ARG A 113 5.38 -0.99 -18.06
CA ARG A 113 6.65 -0.96 -18.79
C ARG A 113 7.77 -0.33 -17.97
N ARG A 114 7.50 0.82 -17.35
CA ARG A 114 8.46 1.51 -16.47
C ARG A 114 8.85 0.63 -15.27
N ALA A 115 7.91 -0.14 -14.71
CA ALA A 115 8.19 -1.05 -13.61
C ALA A 115 9.06 -2.24 -14.05
N LEU A 116 8.80 -2.79 -15.24
CA LEU A 116 9.59 -3.87 -15.82
C LEU A 116 11.05 -3.45 -16.00
N ASP A 117 11.30 -2.25 -16.52
CA ASP A 117 12.65 -1.71 -16.72
C ASP A 117 13.47 -1.67 -15.41
N LEU A 118 12.81 -1.47 -14.26
CA LEU A 118 13.48 -1.40 -12.95
C LEU A 118 13.78 -2.77 -12.33
N VAL A 119 13.11 -3.84 -12.76
CA VAL A 119 13.29 -5.19 -12.20
C VAL A 119 14.10 -6.12 -13.10
N THR A 120 14.39 -5.69 -14.33
CA THR A 120 15.20 -6.42 -15.32
C THR A 120 16.70 -6.09 -15.29
N VAL A 121 17.12 -5.16 -14.44
CA VAL A 121 18.54 -4.84 -14.17
C VAL A 121 19.12 -5.85 -13.17
#